data_AF-A0A8J2Y4P0-F1
#
_entry.id   AF-A0A8J2Y4P0-F1
#
_cell.length_a   1.000
_cell.length_b   1.000
_cell.length_c   1.000
_cell.angle_alpha   90.00
_cell.angle_beta   90.00
_cell.angle_gamma   90.00
#
_symmetry.space_group_name_H-M   'P 1'
#
loop_
_entity.id
_entity.type
_entity.pdbx_description
1 polymer ?
#
loop_
_entity_poly.entity_id
_entity_poly.type
_entity_poly.pdbx_seq_one_letter_code
_entity_poly.pdbx_strand_id
1 'polypeptide(L)'
;MDIYDQHPDFKYHVNAIGSEGESVVVVDNFLEDADALVESAETLNDWPIRSPFYPGVRAPGEAKYRHTIKQILGPVIYDVFGRQKEPEVEQCAFSLVTTPPDQLVPFQRMPH
;
A
#
# COMPACT_ATOMS: atom_id res chain seq x y z
N MET A 1 -9.05 -17.40 1.35
CA MET A 1 -9.61 -16.02 1.28
C MET A 1 -9.58 -15.61 -0.18
N ASP A 2 -10.55 -14.83 -0.62
CA ASP A 2 -10.51 -14.25 -1.96
C ASP A 2 -9.37 -13.22 -2.04
N ILE A 3 -8.54 -13.30 -3.08
CA ILE A 3 -7.39 -12.43 -3.35
C ILE A 3 -7.41 -12.01 -4.83
N TYR A 4 -6.71 -10.93 -5.18
CA TYR A 4 -6.44 -10.62 -6.59
C TYR A 4 -5.34 -11.53 -7.11
N ASP A 5 -5.37 -11.76 -8.42
CA ASP A 5 -4.34 -12.54 -9.10
C ASP A 5 -3.02 -11.74 -9.17
N GLN A 6 -1.93 -12.46 -8.93
CA GLN A 6 -0.59 -11.96 -9.09
C GLN A 6 -0.28 -11.83 -10.58
N HIS A 7 0.36 -10.74 -10.99
CA HIS A 7 0.75 -10.58 -12.40
C HIS A 7 1.67 -11.74 -12.84
N PRO A 8 1.51 -12.31 -14.05
CA PRO A 8 2.35 -13.42 -14.53
C PRO A 8 3.84 -13.08 -14.57
N ASP A 9 4.17 -11.82 -14.88
CA ASP A 9 5.54 -11.27 -14.83
C ASP A 9 5.92 -10.65 -13.48
N PHE A 10 5.26 -11.04 -12.38
CA PHE A 10 5.64 -10.59 -11.04
C PHE A 10 7.11 -10.87 -10.77
N LYS A 11 7.81 -9.84 -10.30
CA LYS A 11 9.21 -9.97 -9.91
C LYS A 11 9.52 -9.01 -8.78
N TYR A 12 10.50 -9.39 -7.98
CA TYR A 12 11.10 -8.49 -7.02
C TYR A 12 12.61 -8.57 -7.10
N HIS A 13 13.27 -7.50 -6.69
CA HIS A 13 14.71 -7.47 -6.47
C HIS A 13 15.03 -6.77 -5.16
N VAL A 14 16.18 -7.11 -4.59
CA VAL A 14 16.64 -6.55 -3.31
C VAL A 14 17.86 -5.70 -3.58
N ASN A 15 17.77 -4.42 -3.20
CA ASN A 15 18.87 -3.49 -3.26
C ASN A 15 19.42 -3.26 -1.86
N ALA A 16 20.75 -3.26 -1.72
CA ALA A 16 21.40 -2.77 -0.51
C ALA A 16 21.62 -1.26 -0.65
N ILE A 17 21.06 -0.47 0.25
CA ILE A 17 21.08 1.00 0.18
C ILE A 17 21.95 1.58 1.29
N GLY A 18 22.73 2.61 0.93
CA GLY A 18 23.59 3.33 1.86
C GLY A 18 24.83 2.53 2.30
N SER A 19 25.64 3.13 3.17
CA SER A 19 26.81 2.46 3.75
C SER A 19 26.45 1.36 4.75
N GLU A 20 25.22 1.42 5.29
CA GLU A 20 24.68 0.44 6.24
C GLU A 20 24.26 -0.86 5.53
N GLY A 21 24.01 -0.81 4.21
CA GLY A 21 23.60 -1.96 3.42
C GLY A 21 22.18 -2.41 3.69
N GLU A 22 21.31 -1.47 4.08
CA GLU A 22 19.91 -1.77 4.41
C GLU A 22 19.16 -2.32 3.20
N SER A 23 18.45 -3.43 3.41
CA SER A 23 17.71 -4.12 2.36
C SER A 23 16.45 -3.36 1.96
N VAL A 24 16.34 -2.99 0.69
CA VAL A 24 15.13 -2.44 0.09
C VAL A 24 14.62 -3.41 -0.97
N VAL A 25 13.39 -3.88 -0.78
CA VAL A 25 12.68 -4.71 -1.76
C VAL A 25 11.93 -3.82 -2.73
N VAL A 26 12.21 -3.98 -4.03
CA VAL A 26 11.44 -3.34 -5.10
C VAL A 26 10.64 -4.43 -5.81
N VAL A 27 9.33 -4.24 -5.89
CA VAL A 27 8.39 -5.17 -6.50
C VAL A 27 7.83 -4.53 -7.77
N ASP A 28 7.98 -5.21 -8.90
CA ASP A 28 7.39 -4.82 -10.17
C ASP A 28 6.27 -5.79 -10.53
N ASN A 29 5.26 -5.31 -11.25
CA ASN A 29 4.14 -6.11 -11.72
C ASN A 29 3.44 -6.85 -10.55
N PHE A 30 2.92 -6.10 -9.57
CA PHE A 30 2.36 -6.70 -8.36
C PHE A 30 1.05 -7.46 -8.62
N LEU A 31 0.06 -6.79 -9.20
CA LEU A 31 -1.25 -7.37 -9.56
C LEU A 31 -1.35 -7.57 -11.07
N GLU A 32 -2.07 -8.62 -11.47
CA GLU A 32 -2.43 -8.84 -12.87
C GLU A 32 -3.32 -7.71 -13.41
N ASP A 33 -4.30 -7.28 -12.60
CA ASP A 33 -5.19 -6.17 -12.90
C ASP A 33 -5.19 -5.17 -11.72
N ALA A 34 -4.41 -4.11 -11.87
CA ALA A 34 -4.37 -3.02 -10.90
C ALA A 34 -5.55 -2.04 -11.07
N ASP A 35 -6.15 -1.98 -12.27
CA ASP A 35 -7.26 -1.07 -12.56
C ASP A 35 -8.51 -1.47 -11.78
N ALA A 36 -8.69 -2.77 -11.48
CA ALA A 36 -9.74 -3.25 -10.57
C ALA A 36 -9.79 -2.53 -9.21
N LEU A 37 -8.65 -2.07 -8.67
CA LEU A 37 -8.62 -1.28 -7.44
C LEU A 37 -9.13 0.15 -7.65
N VAL A 38 -8.85 0.73 -8.81
CA VAL A 38 -9.33 2.06 -9.20
C VAL A 38 -10.83 2.01 -9.40
N GLU A 39 -11.32 1.05 -10.20
CA GLU A 39 -12.74 0.84 -10.45
C GLU A 39 -13.53 0.66 -9.14
N SER A 40 -12.99 -0.13 -8.21
CA SER A 40 -13.59 -0.28 -6.89
C SER A 40 -13.70 1.04 -6.13
N ALA A 41 -12.62 1.84 -6.12
CA ALA A 41 -12.63 3.14 -5.47
C ALA A 41 -13.64 4.11 -6.12
N GLU A 42 -13.84 4.03 -7.44
CA GLU A 42 -14.84 4.82 -8.17
C GLU A 42 -16.29 4.44 -7.81
N THR A 43 -16.53 3.18 -7.43
CA THR A 43 -17.87 2.73 -7.01
C THR A 43 -18.23 3.10 -5.57
N LEU A 44 -17.29 3.66 -4.80
CA LEU A 44 -17.53 4.06 -3.42
C LEU A 44 -18.50 5.23 -3.33
N ASN A 45 -19.54 5.06 -2.53
CA ASN A 45 -20.54 6.10 -2.30
C ASN A 45 -20.04 7.23 -1.37
N ASP A 46 -19.04 6.98 -0.53
CA ASP A 46 -18.54 7.95 0.45
C ASP A 46 -17.07 7.72 0.83
N TRP A 47 -16.44 8.78 1.35
CA TRP A 47 -15.05 8.86 1.77
C TRP A 47 -14.98 9.44 3.19
N PRO A 48 -15.40 8.70 4.23
CA PRO A 48 -15.69 9.25 5.56
C PRO A 48 -14.44 9.53 6.40
N ILE A 49 -13.29 8.94 6.05
CA ILE A 49 -12.09 9.03 6.89
C ILE A 49 -11.42 10.38 6.67
N ARG A 50 -11.07 11.05 7.77
CA ARG A 50 -10.22 12.25 7.81
C ARG A 50 -8.96 11.92 8.60
N SER A 51 -7.80 12.24 8.05
CA SER A 51 -6.52 12.04 8.74
C SER A 51 -5.96 13.37 9.21
N PRO A 52 -5.39 13.44 10.42
CA PRO A 52 -4.63 14.62 10.84
C PRO A 52 -3.28 14.74 10.11
N PHE A 53 -2.81 13.67 9.47
CA PHE A 53 -1.50 13.59 8.81
C PHE A 53 -1.62 13.64 7.28
N TYR A 54 -2.63 12.98 6.72
CA TYR A 54 -2.85 12.94 5.28
C TYR A 54 -3.99 13.88 4.88
N PRO A 55 -3.75 14.89 4.02
CA PRO A 55 -4.79 15.82 3.59
C PRO A 55 -5.87 15.16 2.72
N GLY A 56 -7.03 15.77 2.68
CA GLY A 56 -8.16 15.35 1.86
C GLY A 56 -9.07 14.31 2.52
N VAL A 57 -9.57 13.38 1.71
CA VAL A 57 -10.57 12.39 2.11
C VAL A 57 -10.06 10.97 1.86
N ARG A 58 -10.50 10.03 2.70
CA ARG A 58 -10.08 8.63 2.63
C ARG A 58 -11.27 7.71 2.79
N ALA A 59 -11.15 6.50 2.25
CA ALA A 59 -12.11 5.43 2.43
C ALA A 59 -11.38 4.14 2.85
N PRO A 60 -12.02 3.23 3.60
CA PRO A 60 -11.44 1.92 3.89
C PRO A 60 -11.04 1.21 2.60
N GLY A 61 -9.81 0.69 2.56
CA GLY A 61 -9.37 -0.15 1.46
C GLY A 61 -9.99 -1.54 1.57
N GLU A 62 -10.04 -2.25 0.45
CA GLU A 62 -10.68 -3.56 0.41
C GLU A 62 -9.97 -4.60 1.26
N ALA A 63 -10.76 -5.45 1.92
CA ALA A 63 -10.25 -6.64 2.60
C ALA A 63 -9.54 -7.58 1.61
N LYS A 64 -10.06 -7.72 0.39
CA LYS A 64 -9.44 -8.52 -0.68
C LYS A 64 -8.01 -8.08 -0.96
N TYR A 65 -7.77 -6.78 -1.07
CA TYR A 65 -6.42 -6.24 -1.30
C TYR A 65 -5.50 -6.47 -0.10
N ARG A 66 -6.01 -6.32 1.14
CA ARG A 66 -5.24 -6.64 2.36
C ARG A 66 -4.77 -8.09 2.37
N HIS A 67 -5.66 -9.04 2.05
CA HIS A 67 -5.29 -10.46 1.98
C HIS A 67 -4.28 -10.72 0.86
N THR A 68 -4.44 -10.07 -0.29
CA THR A 68 -3.53 -10.18 -1.43
C THR A 68 -2.11 -9.76 -1.06
N ILE A 69 -1.95 -8.60 -0.40
CA ILE A 69 -0.66 -8.11 0.11
C ILE A 69 -0.01 -9.12 1.04
N LYS A 70 -0.75 -9.63 2.04
CA LYS A 70 -0.24 -10.62 2.98
C LYS A 70 0.22 -11.89 2.28
N GLN A 71 -0.58 -12.40 1.34
CA GLN A 71 -0.32 -13.68 0.68
C GLN A 71 0.85 -13.59 -0.30
N ILE A 72 0.93 -12.53 -1.11
CA ILE A 72 1.98 -12.37 -2.11
C ILE A 72 3.30 -11.90 -1.48
N LEU A 73 3.26 -10.91 -0.58
CA LEU A 73 4.48 -10.33 -0.01
C LEU A 73 4.96 -11.04 1.26
N GLY A 74 4.13 -11.90 1.88
CA GLY A 74 4.52 -12.67 3.06
C GLY A 74 5.82 -13.46 2.88
N PRO A 75 5.94 -14.31 1.83
CA PRO A 75 7.18 -15.03 1.53
C PRO A 75 8.37 -14.09 1.25
N VAL A 76 8.15 -13.01 0.49
CA VAL A 76 9.20 -12.02 0.18
C VAL A 76 9.72 -11.35 1.47
N ILE A 77 8.82 -10.98 2.38
CA ILE A 77 9.18 -10.37 3.66
C ILE A 77 9.95 -11.36 4.54
N TYR A 78 9.53 -12.63 4.55
CA TYR A 78 10.23 -13.70 5.27
C TYR A 78 11.64 -13.89 4.72
N ASP A 79 11.78 -14.04 3.40
CA ASP A 79 13.04 -14.35 2.73
C ASP A 79 14.06 -13.22 2.88
N VAL A 80 13.62 -11.96 2.80
CA VAL A 80 14.53 -10.81 2.81
C VAL A 80 14.83 -10.31 4.23
N PHE A 81 13.86 -10.35 5.14
CA PHE A 81 13.98 -9.74 6.47
C PHE A 81 14.02 -10.74 7.63
N GLY A 82 13.94 -12.05 7.34
CA GLY A 82 14.06 -13.11 8.36
C GLY A 82 12.93 -13.13 9.39
N ARG A 83 11.78 -12.51 9.11
CA ARG A 83 10.66 -12.40 10.06
C ARG A 83 9.83 -13.69 10.10
N GLN A 84 9.87 -14.40 11.23
CA GLN A 84 9.14 -15.66 11.42
C GLN A 84 7.61 -15.51 11.62
N LYS A 85 7.11 -14.30 11.90
CA LYS A 85 5.68 -14.04 12.06
C LYS A 85 5.08 -13.53 10.76
N GLU A 86 3.86 -13.97 10.48
CA GLU A 86 3.08 -13.47 9.34
C GLU A 86 2.95 -11.94 9.44
N PRO A 87 3.19 -11.19 8.35
CA PRO A 87 3.07 -9.74 8.37
C PRO A 87 1.60 -9.32 8.56
N GLU A 88 1.38 -8.26 9.32
CA GLU A 88 0.06 -7.64 9.46
C GLU A 88 -0.03 -6.35 8.65
N VAL A 89 -1.16 -6.16 7.96
CA VAL A 89 -1.45 -4.92 7.26
C VAL A 89 -2.18 -3.98 8.21
N GLU A 90 -1.42 -3.11 8.87
CA GLU A 90 -1.95 -2.17 9.87
C GLU A 90 -2.99 -1.22 9.27
N GLN A 91 -2.69 -0.62 8.12
CA GLN A 91 -3.57 0.33 7.44
C GLN A 91 -3.70 -0.01 5.94
N CYS A 92 -4.92 0.08 5.43
CA CYS A 92 -5.22 0.00 4.00
C CYS A 92 -6.39 0.94 3.73
N ALA A 93 -6.17 1.92 2.86
CA ALA A 93 -7.17 2.94 2.57
C ALA A 93 -6.95 3.51 1.17
N PHE A 94 -8.03 3.75 0.45
CA PHE A 94 -8.01 4.66 -0.68
C PHE A 94 -7.91 6.09 -0.14
N SER A 95 -7.14 6.95 -0.81
CA SER A 95 -6.89 8.32 -0.36
C SER A 95 -6.93 9.30 -1.55
N LEU A 96 -7.65 10.40 -1.40
CA LEU A 96 -7.71 11.48 -2.38
C LEU A 96 -7.25 12.79 -1.74
N VAL A 97 -6.27 13.45 -2.36
CA VAL A 97 -5.74 14.74 -1.91
C VAL A 97 -6.63 15.86 -2.42
N THR A 98 -7.66 16.19 -1.64
CA THR A 98 -8.67 17.21 -2.00
C THR A 98 -8.54 18.50 -1.18
N THR A 99 -7.69 18.53 -0.14
CA THR A 99 -7.44 19.76 0.64
C THR A 99 -6.51 20.69 -0.14
N PRO A 100 -6.93 21.94 -0.40
CA PRO A 100 -6.09 22.94 -1.07
C PRO A 100 -4.78 23.22 -0.30
N PRO A 101 -3.68 23.55 -0.99
CA PRO A 101 -2.37 23.79 -0.36
C PRO A 101 -2.37 24.86 0.75
N ASP A 102 -3.17 25.90 0.61
CA ASP A 102 -3.30 27.00 1.57
C ASP A 102 -4.11 26.64 2.82
N GLN A 103 -4.79 25.48 2.82
CA GLN A 103 -5.53 24.94 3.96
C GLN A 103 -4.77 23.82 4.70
N LEU A 104 -3.57 23.47 4.24
CA LEU A 104 -2.76 22.43 4.87
C LEU A 104 -2.20 22.90 6.22
N VAL A 105 -2.34 22.05 7.24
CA VAL A 105 -1.69 22.28 8.54
C VAL A 105 -0.21 21.87 8.48
N PRO A 106 0.67 22.37 9.38
CA PRO A 106 2.10 22.05 9.36
C PRO A 106 2.44 20.55 9.24
N PHE A 107 1.76 19.68 9.99
CA PHE A 107 2.03 18.25 9.97
C PHE A 107 1.68 17.57 8.63
N GLN A 108 0.74 18.12 7.85
CA GLN A 108 0.41 17.61 6.51
C GLN A 108 1.43 18.01 5.44
N ARG A 109 2.41 18.84 5.77
CA ARG A 109 3.43 19.36 4.85
C ARG A 109 4.83 18.80 5.11
N MET A 110 4.96 17.94 6.12
CA MET A 110 6.22 17.28 6.41
C MET A 110 6.46 16.14 5.41
N PRO A 111 7.70 15.86 5.03
CA PRO A 111 8.04 14.62 4.34
C PRO A 111 7.66 13.42 5.23
N HIS A 112 7.03 12.40 4.63
CA HIS A 112 6.65 11.14 5.29
C HIS A 112 7.43 10.00 4.65
#